data_AF-S9UA78-F1
#
_entry.id   AF-S9UA78-F1
#
_cell.length_a   1.000
_cell.length_b   1.000
_cell.length_c   1.000
_cell.angle_alpha   90.00
_cell.angle_beta   90.00
_cell.angle_gamma   90.00
#
_symmetry.space_group_name_H-M   'P 1'
#
loop_
_entity.id
_entity.type
_entity.pdbx_description
1 polymer ?
#
loop_
_entity_poly.entity_id
_entity_poly.type
_entity_poly.pdbx_seq_one_letter_code
_entity_poly.pdbx_strand_id
1 'polypeptide(L)'
;MTTALEELTAGELMQMDGCFDVERYEQKSFCKTASLISNSLASVAVLADPASEAKELLAFNFGHHLGVAFQIVDDCLDLTGDEKTLGKPKLADMKEGIATLPVLLAARQDAKVDEMVRRRFGVEGDAAYCMEVVERTGAVAEAMHRADEHCRLGIQELSGLHSSPAREALENALNLVLNRKS
;
A
#
# COMPACT_ATOMS: atom_id res chain seq x y z
N MET A 1 19.71 2.56 7.11
CA MET A 1 19.67 3.06 5.71
C MET A 1 20.08 2.01 4.67
N THR A 2 21.14 1.22 4.87
CA THR A 2 21.49 0.12 3.94
C THR A 2 20.34 -0.88 3.77
N THR A 3 19.70 -1.28 4.87
CA THR A 3 18.53 -2.17 4.87
C THR A 3 17.37 -1.65 4.01
N ALA A 4 17.04 -0.35 4.12
CA ALA A 4 15.98 0.25 3.31
C ALA A 4 16.30 0.19 1.81
N LEU A 5 17.57 0.37 1.40
CA LEU A 5 17.96 0.26 -0.02
C LEU A 5 17.86 -1.18 -0.54
N GLU A 6 18.24 -2.16 0.28
CA GLU A 6 18.09 -3.58 -0.02
C GLU A 6 16.60 -3.95 -0.16
N GLU A 7 15.76 -3.50 0.79
CA GLU A 7 14.31 -3.71 0.78
C GLU A 7 13.65 -3.05 -0.44
N LEU A 8 14.00 -1.81 -0.77
CA LEU A 8 13.51 -1.12 -1.96
C LEU A 8 13.85 -1.90 -3.24
N THR A 9 15.09 -2.36 -3.36
CA THR A 9 15.54 -3.15 -4.51
C THR A 9 14.78 -4.48 -4.60
N ALA A 10 14.60 -5.14 -3.46
CA ALA A 10 13.81 -6.38 -3.39
C ALA A 10 12.34 -6.14 -3.79
N GLY A 11 11.74 -5.03 -3.37
CA GLY A 11 10.38 -4.65 -3.73
C GLY A 11 10.18 -4.46 -5.24
N GLU A 12 11.12 -3.77 -5.91
CA GLU A 12 11.08 -3.60 -7.37
C GLU A 12 11.28 -4.94 -8.11
N LEU A 13 12.19 -5.79 -7.64
CA LEU A 13 12.37 -7.13 -8.22
C LEU A 13 11.13 -8.00 -8.06
N MET A 14 10.49 -7.96 -6.88
CA MET A 14 9.20 -8.65 -6.66
C MET A 14 8.13 -8.14 -7.62
N GLN A 15 8.07 -6.83 -7.87
CA GLN A 15 7.13 -6.25 -8.84
C GLN A 15 7.37 -6.80 -10.27
N MET A 16 8.63 -6.91 -10.68
CA MET A 16 9.01 -7.41 -12.01
C MET A 16 8.64 -8.89 -12.20
N ASP A 17 8.67 -9.71 -11.15
CA ASP A 17 8.31 -11.14 -11.17
C ASP A 17 6.82 -11.36 -11.51
N GLY A 18 5.95 -10.39 -11.21
CA GLY A 18 4.59 -10.27 -11.76
C GLY A 18 3.55 -11.31 -11.31
N CYS A 19 3.91 -12.28 -10.47
CA CYS A 19 2.97 -13.25 -9.91
C CYS A 19 2.69 -12.89 -8.44
N PHE A 20 1.49 -12.41 -8.16
CA PHE A 20 1.11 -11.96 -6.82
C PHE A 20 -0.11 -12.71 -6.33
N ASP A 21 -0.03 -13.21 -5.11
CA ASP A 21 -1.18 -13.31 -4.22
C ASP A 21 -1.18 -12.08 -3.30
N VAL A 22 -2.19 -11.97 -2.45
CA VAL A 22 -2.33 -10.82 -1.54
C VAL A 22 -1.19 -10.75 -0.51
N GLU A 23 -0.66 -11.89 -0.05
CA GLU A 23 0.44 -11.90 0.92
C GLU A 23 1.72 -11.33 0.30
N ARG A 24 2.05 -11.76 -0.92
CA ARG A 24 3.18 -11.24 -1.67
C ARG A 24 2.99 -9.79 -2.08
N TYR A 25 1.75 -9.34 -2.29
CA TYR A 25 1.43 -7.93 -2.49
C TYR A 25 1.77 -7.09 -1.26
N GLU A 26 1.37 -7.53 -0.06
CA GLU A 26 1.65 -6.81 1.19
C GLU A 26 3.16 -6.74 1.44
N GLN A 27 3.88 -7.86 1.24
CA GLN A 27 5.34 -7.88 1.33
C GLN A 27 6.00 -6.92 0.34
N LYS A 28 5.57 -6.94 -0.93
CA LYS A 28 6.06 -6.01 -1.96
C LYS A 28 5.78 -4.55 -1.55
N SER A 29 4.58 -4.25 -1.07
CA SER A 29 4.17 -2.90 -0.67
C SER A 29 4.97 -2.41 0.54
N PHE A 30 5.29 -3.30 1.48
CA PHE A 30 6.23 -3.00 2.53
C PHE A 30 7.62 -2.69 1.96
N CYS A 31 8.21 -3.60 1.19
CA CYS A 31 9.56 -3.46 0.67
C CYS A 31 9.74 -2.22 -0.22
N LYS A 32 8.78 -1.95 -1.11
CA LYS A 32 8.85 -0.86 -2.10
C LYS A 32 8.49 0.52 -1.54
N THR A 33 7.61 0.58 -0.55
CA THR A 33 7.01 1.86 -0.11
C THR A 33 7.21 2.09 1.38
N ALA A 34 6.79 1.15 2.22
CA ALA A 34 6.78 1.37 3.66
C ALA A 34 8.17 1.27 4.31
N SER A 35 9.07 0.44 3.78
CA SER A 35 10.41 0.18 4.29
C SER A 35 11.21 1.47 4.49
N LEU A 36 11.21 2.36 3.49
CA LEU A 36 11.91 3.63 3.53
C LEU A 36 11.36 4.54 4.63
N ILE A 37 10.04 4.61 4.76
CA ILE A 37 9.35 5.40 5.79
C ILE A 37 9.66 4.84 7.18
N SER A 38 9.45 3.54 7.38
CA SER A 38 9.75 2.84 8.63
C SER A 38 11.18 3.04 9.09
N ASN A 39 12.15 2.76 8.22
CA ASN A 39 13.57 2.90 8.53
C ASN A 39 13.95 4.37 8.81
N SER A 40 13.34 5.34 8.11
CA SER A 40 13.63 6.76 8.32
C SER A 40 13.11 7.24 9.69
N LEU A 41 11.88 6.86 10.05
CA LEU A 41 11.29 7.22 11.35
C LEU A 41 12.02 6.53 12.51
N ALA A 42 12.36 5.25 12.36
CA ALA A 42 13.19 4.51 13.30
C ALA A 42 14.55 5.20 13.51
N SER A 43 15.21 5.64 12.42
CA SER A 43 16.48 6.35 12.50
C SER A 43 16.37 7.67 13.29
N VAL A 44 15.28 8.41 13.12
CA VAL A 44 15.02 9.63 13.91
C VAL A 44 14.81 9.31 15.39
N ALA A 45 14.08 8.23 15.70
CA ALA A 45 13.87 7.78 17.07
C ALA A 45 15.20 7.38 17.74
N VAL A 46 16.05 6.64 17.04
CA VAL A 46 17.41 6.26 17.52
C VAL A 46 18.27 7.50 17.77
N LEU A 47 18.23 8.50 16.88
CA LEU A 47 19.00 9.74 17.08
C LEU A 47 18.50 10.56 18.28
N ALA A 48 17.19 10.56 18.53
CA ALA A 48 16.59 11.31 19.63
C ALA A 48 16.79 10.63 20.99
N ASP A 49 16.76 9.30 21.03
CA ASP A 49 16.90 8.49 22.25
C ASP A 49 17.54 7.12 21.94
N PRO A 50 18.88 7.05 21.81
CA PRO A 50 19.58 5.83 21.39
C PRO A 50 19.39 4.62 22.33
N ALA A 51 18.96 4.85 23.57
CA ALA A 51 18.76 3.79 24.55
C ALA A 51 17.36 3.18 24.52
N SER A 52 16.44 3.74 23.73
CA SER A 52 15.03 3.35 23.73
C SER A 52 14.64 2.55 22.49
N GLU A 53 14.91 1.24 22.53
CA GLU A 53 14.45 0.28 21.51
C GLU A 53 12.92 0.32 21.32
N ALA A 54 12.17 0.60 22.39
CA ALA A 54 10.72 0.72 22.33
C ALA A 54 10.26 1.90 21.44
N LYS A 55 10.97 3.04 21.48
CA LYS A 55 10.65 4.20 20.62
C LYS A 55 11.06 3.95 19.17
N GLU A 56 12.18 3.27 18.96
CA GLU A 56 12.61 2.83 17.62
C GLU A 56 11.56 1.91 16.98
N LEU A 57 11.14 0.87 17.70
CA LEU A 57 10.15 -0.09 17.21
C LEU A 57 8.79 0.57 16.93
N LEU A 58 8.33 1.43 17.84
CA LEU A 58 7.11 2.21 17.64
C LEU A 58 7.17 3.06 16.36
N ALA A 59 8.28 3.79 16.15
CA ALA A 59 8.46 4.63 14.98
C ALA A 59 8.53 3.80 13.69
N PHE A 60 9.19 2.64 13.73
CA PHE A 60 9.25 1.69 12.63
C PHE A 60 7.87 1.16 12.24
N ASN A 61 7.10 0.68 13.24
CA ASN A 61 5.76 0.12 13.05
C ASN A 61 4.76 1.17 12.56
N PHE A 62 4.80 2.40 13.12
CA PHE A 62 3.99 3.51 12.62
C PHE A 62 4.29 3.77 11.14
N GLY A 63 5.57 3.84 10.76
CA GLY A 63 5.98 4.01 9.36
C GLY A 63 5.52 2.86 8.46
N HIS A 64 5.50 1.63 8.99
CA HIS A 64 5.07 0.44 8.26
C HIS A 64 3.59 0.59 7.89
N HIS A 65 2.75 0.86 8.90
CA HIS A 65 1.32 1.03 8.71
C HIS A 65 0.99 2.22 7.80
N LEU A 66 1.65 3.36 7.99
CA LEU A 66 1.49 4.53 7.14
C LEU A 66 1.81 4.23 5.67
N GLY A 67 2.95 3.59 5.41
CA GLY A 67 3.40 3.29 4.06
C GLY A 67 2.53 2.26 3.34
N VAL A 68 2.10 1.20 4.05
CA VAL A 68 1.21 0.18 3.46
C VAL A 68 -0.16 0.77 3.17
N ALA A 69 -0.76 1.53 4.11
CA ALA A 69 -2.02 2.21 3.88
C ALA A 69 -1.94 3.16 2.68
N PHE A 70 -0.85 3.92 2.56
CA PHE A 70 -0.62 4.83 1.44
C PHE A 70 -0.61 4.09 0.10
N GLN A 71 0.10 2.96 0.01
CA GLN A 71 0.15 2.18 -1.23
C GLN A 71 -1.21 1.61 -1.61
N ILE A 72 -1.97 1.08 -0.64
CA ILE A 72 -3.30 0.52 -0.91
C ILE A 72 -4.24 1.61 -1.44
N VAL A 73 -4.23 2.80 -0.83
CA VAL A 73 -5.06 3.92 -1.31
C VAL A 73 -4.61 4.40 -2.69
N ASP A 74 -3.30 4.46 -2.95
CA ASP A 74 -2.76 4.82 -4.27
C ASP A 74 -3.24 3.86 -5.36
N ASP A 75 -3.16 2.56 -5.11
CA ASP A 75 -3.65 1.51 -6.00
C ASP A 75 -5.17 1.59 -6.24
N CYS A 76 -5.95 1.91 -5.19
CA CYS A 76 -7.39 2.11 -5.34
C CYS A 76 -7.70 3.34 -6.21
N LEU A 77 -6.91 4.40 -6.06
CA LEU A 77 -7.05 5.61 -6.86
C LEU A 77 -6.66 5.35 -8.32
N ASP A 78 -5.61 4.57 -8.63
CA ASP A 78 -5.25 4.21 -10.01
C ASP A 78 -6.42 3.55 -10.78
N LEU A 79 -7.25 2.78 -10.07
CA LEU A 79 -8.43 2.13 -10.65
C LEU A 79 -9.67 3.03 -10.75
N THR A 80 -9.86 3.94 -9.80
CA THR A 80 -11.15 4.65 -9.63
C THR A 80 -11.10 6.14 -9.95
N GLY A 81 -9.91 6.76 -9.90
CA GLY A 81 -9.76 8.20 -10.06
C GLY A 81 -9.97 8.68 -11.50
N ASP A 82 -10.28 9.96 -11.64
CA ASP A 82 -10.44 10.61 -12.95
C ASP A 82 -9.06 10.92 -13.57
N GLU A 83 -8.90 10.69 -14.88
CA GLU A 83 -7.62 10.89 -15.60
C GLU A 83 -7.11 12.33 -15.47
N LYS A 84 -8.04 13.29 -15.39
CA LYS A 84 -7.73 14.72 -15.22
C LYS A 84 -7.08 15.04 -13.88
N THR A 85 -7.36 14.24 -12.86
CA THR A 85 -6.93 14.51 -11.49
C THR A 85 -5.68 13.70 -11.13
N LEU A 86 -5.57 12.47 -11.64
CA LEU A 86 -4.39 11.61 -11.43
C LEU A 86 -3.20 11.97 -12.33
N GLY A 87 -3.42 12.67 -13.44
CA GLY A 87 -2.37 12.99 -14.41
C GLY A 87 -1.80 11.75 -15.14
N LYS A 88 -2.44 10.59 -14.98
CA LYS A 88 -2.11 9.31 -15.62
C LYS A 88 -3.37 8.70 -16.26
N PRO A 89 -3.22 7.88 -17.32
CA PRO A 89 -4.34 7.13 -17.89
C PRO A 89 -4.92 6.18 -16.85
N LYS A 90 -6.24 5.96 -16.86
CA LYS A 90 -6.85 4.93 -16.00
C LYS A 90 -6.21 3.57 -16.26
N LEU A 91 -6.14 2.74 -15.20
CA LEU A 91 -5.65 1.36 -15.25
C LEU A 91 -4.18 1.29 -15.69
N ALA A 92 -3.36 2.25 -15.26
CA ALA A 92 -1.95 2.30 -15.65
C ALA A 92 -1.23 1.03 -15.18
N ASP A 93 -1.49 0.58 -13.95
CA ASP A 93 -0.88 -0.63 -13.41
C ASP A 93 -1.25 -1.87 -14.23
N MET A 94 -2.53 -2.03 -14.61
CA MET A 94 -2.95 -3.16 -15.45
C MET A 94 -2.30 -3.14 -16.84
N LYS A 95 -2.08 -1.95 -17.44
CA LYS A 95 -1.41 -1.81 -18.73
C LYS A 95 0.06 -2.23 -18.66
N GLU A 96 0.70 -2.03 -17.52
CA GLU A 96 2.05 -2.50 -17.23
C GLU A 96 2.09 -3.98 -16.78
N GLY A 97 0.94 -4.66 -16.77
CA GLY A 97 0.83 -6.06 -16.37
C GLY A 97 0.89 -6.28 -14.86
N ILE A 98 0.64 -5.24 -14.06
CA ILE A 98 0.74 -5.24 -12.60
C ILE A 98 -0.67 -5.42 -12.01
N ALA A 99 -0.84 -6.46 -11.20
CA ALA A 99 -2.06 -6.68 -10.43
C ALA A 99 -1.90 -6.06 -9.02
N THR A 100 -2.71 -5.04 -8.74
CA THR A 100 -2.78 -4.38 -7.42
C THR A 100 -3.81 -5.05 -6.50
N LEU A 101 -3.83 -4.67 -5.22
CA LEU A 101 -4.66 -5.34 -4.21
C LEU A 101 -6.13 -5.49 -4.59
N PRO A 102 -6.86 -4.46 -5.09
CA PRO A 102 -8.27 -4.63 -5.47
C PRO A 102 -8.44 -5.70 -6.57
N VAL A 103 -7.50 -5.79 -7.50
CA VAL A 103 -7.53 -6.79 -8.58
C VAL A 103 -7.27 -8.20 -8.04
N LEU A 104 -6.31 -8.33 -7.11
CA LEU A 104 -6.01 -9.60 -6.44
C LEU A 104 -7.17 -10.10 -5.57
N LEU A 105 -7.90 -9.19 -4.93
CA LEU A 105 -9.12 -9.52 -4.19
C LEU A 105 -10.25 -9.98 -5.12
N ALA A 106 -10.41 -9.33 -6.28
CA ALA A 106 -11.34 -9.79 -7.32
C ALA A 106 -10.95 -11.17 -7.88
N ALA A 107 -9.66 -11.43 -8.11
CA ALA A 107 -9.14 -12.71 -8.60
C ALA A 107 -9.45 -13.89 -7.65
N ARG A 108 -9.50 -13.64 -6.34
CA ARG A 108 -9.92 -14.66 -5.35
C ARG A 108 -11.37 -15.09 -5.50
N GLN A 109 -12.20 -14.26 -6.12
CA GLN A 109 -13.64 -14.47 -6.27
C GLN A 109 -14.02 -14.87 -7.71
N ASP A 110 -13.13 -14.67 -8.69
CA ASP A 110 -13.36 -14.98 -10.10
C ASP A 110 -12.11 -15.59 -10.75
N ALA A 111 -12.19 -16.88 -11.09
CA ALA A 111 -11.08 -17.64 -11.67
C ALA A 111 -10.59 -17.09 -13.02
N LYS A 112 -11.46 -16.40 -13.78
CA LYS A 112 -11.08 -15.81 -15.06
C LYS A 112 -10.20 -14.57 -14.83
N VAL A 113 -10.45 -13.80 -13.77
CA VAL A 113 -9.56 -12.72 -13.36
C VAL A 113 -8.21 -13.26 -12.87
N ASP A 114 -8.18 -14.36 -12.11
CA ASP A 114 -6.92 -15.02 -11.72
C ASP A 114 -6.10 -15.45 -12.96
N GLU A 115 -6.74 -16.02 -13.98
CA GLU A 115 -6.07 -16.35 -15.23
C GLU A 115 -5.48 -15.11 -15.92
N MET A 116 -6.24 -14.00 -15.98
CA MET A 116 -5.80 -12.73 -16.55
C MET A 116 -4.57 -12.16 -15.82
N VAL A 117 -4.57 -12.20 -14.49
CA VAL A 117 -3.44 -11.79 -13.65
C VAL A 117 -2.20 -12.61 -13.97
N ARG A 118 -2.32 -13.95 -14.02
CA ARG A 118 -1.18 -14.85 -14.30
C ARG A 118 -0.51 -14.59 -15.65
N ARG A 119 -1.28 -14.14 -16.64
CA ARG A 119 -0.78 -13.75 -17.96
C ARG A 119 -0.62 -12.24 -18.15
N ARG A 120 -0.59 -11.49 -17.05
CA ARG A 120 -0.31 -10.05 -17.00
C ARG A 120 -1.18 -9.20 -17.93
N PHE A 121 -2.48 -9.51 -17.98
CA PHE A 121 -3.47 -8.79 -18.78
C PHE A 121 -3.11 -8.66 -20.28
N GLY A 122 -2.38 -9.64 -20.82
CA GLY A 122 -1.83 -9.58 -22.18
C GLY A 122 -2.83 -9.76 -23.34
N VAL A 123 -4.14 -9.81 -23.08
CA VAL A 123 -5.18 -9.96 -24.11
C VAL A 123 -6.13 -8.77 -24.08
N GLU A 124 -6.57 -8.36 -25.28
CA GLU A 124 -7.54 -7.28 -25.44
C GLU A 124 -8.85 -7.60 -24.70
N GLY A 125 -9.34 -6.64 -23.91
CA GLY A 125 -10.56 -6.78 -23.12
C GLY A 125 -10.35 -7.28 -21.68
N ASP A 126 -9.14 -7.70 -21.30
CA ASP A 126 -8.85 -8.15 -19.93
C ASP A 126 -9.13 -7.08 -18.89
N ALA A 127 -8.60 -5.88 -19.12
CA ALA A 127 -8.78 -4.75 -18.21
C ALA A 127 -10.26 -4.41 -18.02
N ALA A 128 -11.06 -4.46 -19.11
CA ALA A 128 -12.49 -4.18 -19.04
C ALA A 128 -13.24 -5.24 -18.22
N TYR A 129 -12.99 -6.53 -18.48
CA TYR A 129 -13.60 -7.62 -17.72
C TYR A 129 -13.17 -7.58 -16.24
N CYS A 130 -11.88 -7.34 -15.98
CA CYS A 130 -11.37 -7.23 -14.62
C CYS A 130 -12.07 -6.10 -13.85
N MET A 131 -12.27 -4.94 -14.49
CA MET A 131 -12.98 -3.82 -13.87
C MET A 131 -14.44 -4.13 -13.56
N GLU A 132 -15.14 -4.85 -14.44
CA GLU A 132 -16.51 -5.32 -14.19
C GLU A 132 -16.55 -6.21 -12.94
N VAL A 133 -15.59 -7.13 -12.79
CA VAL A 133 -15.51 -8.02 -11.63
C VAL A 133 -15.15 -7.24 -10.37
N VAL A 134 -14.17 -6.32 -10.44
CA VAL A 134 -13.77 -5.46 -9.31
C VAL A 134 -14.97 -4.66 -8.78
N GLU A 135 -15.78 -4.10 -9.68
CA GLU A 135 -17.01 -3.39 -9.31
C GLU A 135 -18.05 -4.33 -8.67
N ARG A 136 -18.36 -5.45 -9.34
CA ARG A 136 -19.37 -6.42 -8.87
C ARG A 136 -19.04 -7.06 -7.52
N THR A 137 -17.76 -7.32 -7.26
CA THR A 137 -17.28 -7.94 -6.02
C THR A 137 -17.06 -6.93 -4.89
N GLY A 138 -17.07 -5.63 -5.19
CA GLY A 138 -16.76 -4.60 -4.20
C GLY A 138 -15.30 -4.62 -3.74
N ALA A 139 -14.38 -5.13 -4.56
CA ALA A 139 -12.99 -5.36 -4.17
C ALA A 139 -12.23 -4.06 -3.80
N VAL A 140 -12.60 -2.92 -4.39
CA VAL A 140 -12.06 -1.61 -3.99
C VAL A 140 -12.47 -1.27 -2.56
N ALA A 141 -13.72 -1.52 -2.17
CA ALA A 141 -14.19 -1.25 -0.82
C ALA A 141 -13.47 -2.15 0.20
N GLU A 142 -13.23 -3.41 -0.15
CA GLU A 142 -12.45 -4.33 0.68
C GLU A 142 -10.99 -3.86 0.83
N ALA A 143 -10.35 -3.42 -0.26
CA ALA A 143 -9.00 -2.86 -0.21
C ALA A 143 -8.94 -1.59 0.66
N MET A 144 -9.91 -0.68 0.52
CA MET A 144 -10.02 0.51 1.36
C MET A 144 -10.22 0.16 2.84
N HIS A 145 -10.95 -0.91 3.15
CA HIS A 145 -11.10 -1.39 4.53
C HIS A 145 -9.77 -1.88 5.11
N ARG A 146 -8.94 -2.57 4.31
CA ARG A 146 -7.57 -2.95 4.73
C ARG A 146 -6.69 -1.73 4.97
N ALA A 147 -6.78 -0.70 4.12
CA ALA A 147 -6.06 0.55 4.35
C ALA A 147 -6.46 1.22 5.67
N ASP A 148 -7.77 1.25 5.97
CA ASP A 148 -8.31 1.77 7.23
C ASP A 148 -7.80 0.97 8.44
N GLU A 149 -7.72 -0.35 8.32
CA GLU A 149 -7.17 -1.21 9.36
C GLU A 149 -5.69 -0.89 9.64
N HIS A 150 -4.86 -0.72 8.60
CA HIS A 150 -3.48 -0.24 8.77
C HIS A 150 -3.44 1.13 9.45
N CYS A 151 -4.28 2.09 9.06
CA CYS A 151 -4.34 3.39 9.72
C CYS A 151 -4.69 3.28 11.20
N ARG A 152 -5.66 2.42 11.55
CA ARG A 152 -6.05 2.19 12.95
C ARG A 152 -4.91 1.58 13.77
N LEU A 153 -4.18 0.62 13.21
CA LEU A 153 -3.00 0.03 13.83
C LEU A 153 -1.87 1.06 13.99
N GLY A 154 -1.62 1.90 12.99
CA GLY A 154 -0.66 3.01 13.07
C GLY A 154 -0.99 4.00 14.20
N ILE A 155 -2.26 4.37 14.37
CA ILE A 155 -2.69 5.20 15.51
C ILE A 155 -2.46 4.49 16.84
N GLN A 156 -2.69 3.16 16.89
CA GLN A 156 -2.46 2.37 18.10
C GLN A 156 -0.99 2.35 18.51
N GLU A 157 -0.04 2.30 17.57
CA GLU A 157 1.40 2.41 17.88
C GLU A 157 1.72 3.72 18.62
N LEU A 158 1.06 4.83 18.29
CA LEU A 158 1.27 6.13 18.94
C LEU A 158 0.71 6.24 20.37
N SER A 159 -0.06 5.24 20.84
CA SER A 159 -0.71 5.28 22.16
C SER A 159 0.27 5.40 23.33
N GLY A 160 1.51 4.90 23.17
CA GLY A 160 2.59 5.01 24.15
C GLY A 160 3.26 6.39 24.24
N LEU A 161 2.95 7.31 23.32
CA LEU A 161 3.50 8.67 23.31
C LEU A 161 2.59 9.63 24.09
N HIS A 162 3.20 10.61 24.75
CA HIS A 162 2.45 11.69 25.39
C HIS A 162 1.69 12.51 24.33
N SER A 163 0.51 13.02 24.71
CA SER A 163 -0.26 13.94 23.88
C SER A 163 0.56 15.20 23.59
N SER A 164 0.70 15.52 22.31
CA SER A 164 1.45 16.69 21.83
C SER A 164 0.99 17.06 20.41
N PRO A 165 1.24 18.30 19.96
CA PRO A 165 0.96 18.69 18.58
C PRO A 165 1.68 17.80 17.55
N ALA A 166 2.85 17.27 17.88
CA ALA A 166 3.59 16.34 17.01
C ALA A 166 2.87 15.00 16.88
N ARG A 167 2.36 14.44 17.99
CA ARG A 167 1.56 13.21 17.96
C ARG A 167 0.26 13.41 17.16
N GLU A 168 -0.45 14.52 17.37
CA GLU A 168 -1.66 14.85 16.61
C GLU A 168 -1.37 14.98 15.10
N ALA A 169 -0.23 15.56 14.73
CA ALA A 169 0.19 15.64 13.32
C ALA A 169 0.42 14.26 12.69
N LEU A 170 0.99 13.30 13.44
CA LEU A 170 1.17 11.92 12.98
C LEU A 170 -0.15 11.18 12.82
N GLU A 171 -1.08 11.33 13.78
CA GLU A 171 -2.44 10.78 13.67
C GLU A 171 -3.17 11.38 12.46
N ASN A 172 -3.04 12.69 12.25
CA ASN A 172 -3.60 13.37 11.08
C ASN A 172 -2.99 12.90 9.76
N ALA A 173 -1.71 12.54 9.72
CA ALA A 173 -1.08 12.00 8.51
C ALA A 173 -1.78 10.71 8.05
N LEU A 174 -2.13 9.81 8.96
CA LEU A 174 -2.88 8.58 8.64
C LEU A 174 -4.30 8.91 8.14
N ASN A 175 -4.99 9.86 8.77
CA ASN A 175 -6.30 10.31 8.33
C ASN A 175 -6.26 10.95 6.92
N LEU A 176 -5.19 11.69 6.61
CA LEU A 176 -4.99 12.28 5.28
C LEU A 176 -4.78 11.21 4.21
N VAL A 177 -4.11 10.10 4.54
CA VAL A 177 -3.95 8.97 3.62
C VAL A 177 -5.31 8.41 3.21
N LEU A 178 -6.20 8.11 4.17
CA LEU A 178 -7.51 7.53 3.86
C LEU A 178 -8.43 8.47 3.07
N ASN A 179 -8.37 9.77 3.38
CA ASN A 179 -9.23 10.77 2.77
C ASN A 179 -8.60 11.44 1.55
N ARG A 180 -7.47 10.91 1.07
CA ARG A 180 -6.77 11.44 -0.09
C ARG A 180 -7.69 11.34 -1.29
N LYS A 181 -8.19 12.49 -1.74
CA LYS A 181 -8.78 12.63 -3.07
C LYS A 181 -7.62 12.93 -4.02
N SER A 182 -7.65 12.34 -5.22
CA SER A 182 -6.77 12.78 -6.30
C SER A 182 -6.82 14.30 -6.43
#